data_AF-A0AB37IDH4-F1
#
_entry.id   AF-A0AB37IDH4-F1
#
_cell.length_a   1.000
_cell.length_b   1.000
_cell.length_c   1.000
_cell.angle_alpha   90.00
_cell.angle_beta   90.00
_cell.angle_gamma   90.00
#
_symmetry.space_group_name_H-M   'P 1'
#
loop_
_entity.id
_entity.type
_entity.pdbx_description
1 polymer ?
#
loop_
_entity_poly.entity_id
_entity_poly.type
_entity_poly.pdbx_seq_one_letter_code
_entity_poly.pdbx_strand_id
1 'polypeptide(L)'
;MFPGFSLEKRNSVKKLLEFERVQRIIIELKKNMIKTAIPVENLVFHSETGTKEFERGAYFGEKNQYYTIAGELCLPNEFQNQTVDLAIFSSLTEWDSTTNPQIKVYFDDQLIQGLDVNHTTLRLPKEYASRDRIPLQIEVFSGREEKKYPLTVELRLIDPLTYELYYDLFVILDSWRSLNEHDSNYIYYERELGQVVDQLNFYKPYSSEYYQGLMKAKEHLERAFYQTGLVKNAPRALVVGHTHIDLAWLWTVMQAVEKGERSFSTVLKLMEEYDELTFIQSQPQMYQLIKDTYPLLYEKIKEKIVAGKWIPEGAMWVEADCNLASGESLVRQFLYGKQFIREEFGQESQILWLPDVFGYSAALPQILKKTNTPYFMTTKLSWNQFNQIPYDSFFWQGIDGSRALTHFITTISDGYSPTPYYTTYNGLLDPYTVKGSWERYLDKDVNDSILIAYGYGDGGGGPTRDMLETLKRMKKGLPSMPQVIESTAIDFFEELSEKMTKHQEKEWLGELYFEYHTRNVYLHREKQAQQSIW
;
A
#
# COMPACT_ATOMS: atom_id res chain seq x y z
N MET A 1 46.43 -18.09 -27.83
CA MET A 1 46.45 -17.92 -26.36
C MET A 1 45.78 -16.59 -26.08
N PHE A 2 44.46 -16.57 -25.88
CA PHE A 2 43.70 -15.33 -25.67
C PHE A 2 43.96 -14.83 -24.23
N PRO A 3 44.41 -13.59 -24.04
CA PRO A 3 44.70 -13.07 -22.72
C PRO A 3 43.40 -12.72 -21.99
N GLY A 4 43.28 -13.20 -20.75
CA GLY A 4 42.59 -12.51 -19.66
C GLY A 4 41.09 -12.25 -19.80
N PHE A 5 40.27 -13.29 -19.69
CA PHE A 5 39.01 -13.12 -18.95
C PHE A 5 39.40 -12.83 -17.49
N SER A 6 39.29 -11.57 -17.06
CA SER A 6 39.61 -11.20 -15.67
C SER A 6 38.75 -12.01 -14.70
N LEU A 7 39.34 -12.43 -13.57
CA LEU A 7 38.63 -13.18 -12.53
C LEU A 7 37.36 -12.45 -12.04
N GLU A 8 37.37 -11.12 -12.05
CA GLU A 8 36.23 -10.27 -11.68
C GLU A 8 35.02 -10.49 -12.60
N LYS A 9 35.21 -10.55 -13.93
CA LYS A 9 34.12 -10.81 -14.87
C LYS A 9 33.59 -12.25 -14.80
N ARG A 10 34.42 -13.23 -14.42
CA ARG A 10 33.96 -14.61 -14.19
C ARG A 10 33.18 -14.73 -12.89
N ASN A 11 33.60 -14.02 -11.84
CA ASN A 11 32.89 -13.99 -10.57
C ASN A 11 31.56 -13.25 -10.66
N SER A 12 31.47 -12.14 -11.42
CA SER A 12 30.20 -11.43 -11.63
C SER A 12 29.18 -12.27 -12.40
N VAL A 13 29.62 -12.99 -13.45
CA VAL A 13 28.73 -13.90 -14.21
C VAL A 13 28.26 -15.08 -13.34
N LYS A 14 29.12 -15.67 -12.50
CA LYS A 14 28.72 -16.77 -11.61
C LYS A 14 27.74 -16.32 -10.52
N LYS A 15 27.91 -15.10 -9.99
CA LYS A 15 27.01 -14.51 -8.98
C LYS A 15 25.62 -14.20 -9.53
N LEU A 16 25.54 -13.66 -10.76
CA LEU A 16 24.26 -13.43 -11.44
C LEU A 16 23.46 -14.74 -11.60
N LEU A 17 24.16 -15.85 -11.87
CA LEU A 17 23.54 -17.16 -12.02
C LEU A 17 22.92 -17.70 -10.73
N GLU A 18 23.52 -17.44 -9.56
CA GLU A 18 22.97 -17.93 -8.29
C GLU A 18 21.73 -17.15 -7.87
N PHE A 19 21.74 -15.81 -8.02
CA PHE A 19 20.56 -15.00 -7.77
C PHE A 19 19.38 -15.42 -8.68
N GLU A 20 19.64 -15.57 -9.99
CA GLU A 20 18.63 -16.06 -10.93
C GLU A 20 18.14 -17.48 -10.59
N ARG A 21 19.02 -18.37 -10.12
CA ARG A 21 18.64 -19.73 -9.70
C ARG A 21 17.66 -19.68 -8.54
N VAL A 22 17.99 -18.93 -7.48
CA VAL A 22 17.13 -18.76 -6.30
C VAL A 22 15.79 -18.14 -6.70
N GLN A 23 15.81 -17.10 -7.54
CA GLN A 23 14.60 -16.45 -8.03
C GLN A 23 13.68 -17.42 -8.79
N ARG A 24 14.22 -18.26 -9.69
CA ARG A 24 13.43 -19.27 -10.41
C ARG A 24 12.79 -20.30 -9.49
N ILE A 25 13.52 -20.71 -8.45
CA ILE A 25 13.00 -21.65 -7.44
C ILE A 25 11.86 -21.03 -6.63
N ILE A 26 11.99 -19.76 -6.25
CA ILE A 26 10.91 -19.02 -5.56
C ILE A 26 9.69 -18.85 -6.47
N ILE A 27 9.86 -18.62 -7.78
CA ILE A 27 8.75 -18.61 -8.74
C ILE A 27 8.05 -19.96 -8.79
N GLU A 28 8.80 -21.06 -8.75
CA GLU A 28 8.20 -22.40 -8.72
C GLU A 28 7.47 -22.67 -7.40
N LEU A 29 8.02 -22.21 -6.28
CA LEU A 29 7.36 -22.26 -4.98
C LEU A 29 6.04 -21.47 -4.99
N LYS A 30 6.02 -20.29 -5.62
CA LYS A 30 4.81 -19.46 -5.78
C LYS A 30 3.68 -20.21 -6.48
N LYS A 31 3.99 -20.96 -7.54
CA LYS A 31 3.00 -21.77 -8.27
C LYS A 31 2.43 -22.88 -7.39
N ASN A 32 3.27 -23.50 -6.57
CA ASN A 32 2.88 -24.61 -5.68
C ASN A 32 2.20 -24.14 -4.38
N MET A 33 2.07 -22.82 -4.14
CA MET A 33 1.23 -22.32 -3.04
C MET A 33 -0.24 -22.68 -3.25
N ILE A 34 -0.67 -22.79 -4.51
CA ILE A 34 -2.03 -23.17 -4.88
C ILE A 34 -2.03 -24.69 -5.14
N LYS A 35 -2.55 -25.44 -4.18
CA LYS A 35 -2.64 -26.90 -4.26
C LYS A 35 -3.63 -27.35 -5.32
N THR A 36 -4.77 -26.69 -5.38
CA THR A 36 -5.84 -27.00 -6.31
C THR A 36 -6.63 -25.74 -6.60
N ALA A 37 -6.98 -25.52 -7.87
CA ALA A 37 -7.84 -24.42 -8.29
C ALA A 37 -9.02 -24.99 -9.08
N ILE A 38 -10.24 -24.64 -8.68
CA ILE A 38 -11.47 -25.09 -9.34
C ILE A 38 -12.33 -23.88 -9.74
N PRO A 39 -12.97 -23.90 -10.92
CA PRO A 39 -13.90 -22.85 -11.30
C PRO A 39 -15.11 -22.84 -10.36
N VAL A 40 -15.69 -21.66 -10.13
CA VAL A 40 -17.01 -21.57 -9.49
C VAL A 40 -18.08 -21.71 -10.58
N GLU A 41 -18.89 -22.76 -10.46
CA GLU A 41 -19.94 -23.11 -11.43
C GLU A 41 -21.31 -22.56 -11.03
N ASN A 42 -22.28 -22.63 -11.94
CA ASN A 42 -23.69 -22.23 -11.72
C ASN A 42 -23.87 -20.76 -11.30
N LEU A 43 -22.99 -19.88 -11.78
CA LEU A 43 -23.12 -18.44 -11.63
C LEU A 43 -24.01 -17.89 -12.76
N VAL A 44 -24.82 -16.89 -12.42
CA VAL A 44 -25.72 -16.21 -13.34
C VAL A 44 -25.28 -14.76 -13.48
N PHE A 45 -25.09 -14.32 -14.71
CA PHE A 45 -24.70 -12.96 -15.07
C PHE A 45 -25.94 -12.12 -15.39
N HIS A 46 -26.11 -11.02 -14.68
CA HIS A 46 -27.17 -10.04 -14.83
C HIS A 46 -26.61 -8.71 -15.37
N SER A 47 -27.20 -8.23 -16.45
CA SER A 47 -26.96 -6.90 -17.04
C SER A 47 -28.27 -6.18 -17.35
N GLU A 48 -28.20 -4.89 -17.70
CA GLU A 48 -29.37 -4.11 -18.14
C GLU A 48 -30.12 -4.77 -19.32
N THR A 49 -29.38 -5.46 -20.19
CA THR A 49 -29.89 -6.11 -21.41
C THR A 49 -30.47 -7.50 -21.18
N GLY A 50 -30.35 -8.07 -19.97
CA GLY A 50 -30.93 -9.37 -19.64
C GLY A 50 -30.06 -10.21 -18.70
N THR A 51 -30.47 -11.45 -18.52
CA THR A 51 -29.80 -12.44 -17.67
C THR A 51 -29.32 -13.61 -18.52
N LYS A 52 -28.10 -14.09 -18.26
CA LYS A 52 -27.52 -15.26 -18.92
C LYS A 52 -26.64 -16.05 -17.96
N GLU A 53 -26.31 -17.29 -18.30
CA GLU A 53 -25.32 -18.06 -17.55
C GLU A 53 -23.94 -17.38 -17.62
N PHE A 54 -23.22 -17.35 -16.50
CA PHE A 54 -21.86 -16.82 -16.46
C PHE A 54 -20.89 -17.88 -17.00
N GLU A 55 -20.24 -17.55 -18.11
CA GLU A 55 -19.17 -18.36 -18.67
C GLU A 55 -17.81 -17.82 -18.21
N ARG A 56 -16.99 -18.69 -17.60
CA ARG A 56 -15.66 -18.33 -17.10
C ARG A 56 -14.79 -17.79 -18.24
N GLY A 57 -14.17 -16.63 -18.02
CA GLY A 57 -13.32 -15.97 -19.01
C GLY A 57 -14.09 -15.27 -20.12
N ALA A 58 -15.42 -15.24 -20.07
CA ALA A 58 -16.21 -14.47 -21.02
C ALA A 58 -15.90 -12.98 -20.91
N TYR A 59 -15.83 -12.34 -22.07
CA TYR A 59 -15.57 -10.91 -22.17
C TYR A 59 -16.85 -10.11 -21.94
N PHE A 60 -16.82 -9.20 -20.98
CA PHE A 60 -17.86 -8.20 -20.72
C PHE A 60 -17.20 -6.88 -20.34
N GLY A 61 -17.98 -5.81 -20.32
CA GLY A 61 -17.47 -4.48 -20.03
C GLY A 61 -17.86 -3.50 -21.11
N GLU A 62 -18.66 -2.54 -20.71
CA GLU A 62 -18.99 -1.35 -21.46
C GLU A 62 -18.66 -0.14 -20.61
N LYS A 63 -18.66 1.04 -21.21
CA LYS A 63 -18.29 2.24 -20.49
C LYS A 63 -19.31 2.58 -19.39
N ASN A 64 -18.84 2.70 -18.15
CA ASN A 64 -19.62 3.06 -16.97
C ASN A 64 -20.82 2.14 -16.69
N GLN A 65 -20.67 0.83 -16.93
CA GLN A 65 -21.75 -0.12 -16.72
C GLN A 65 -21.56 -0.94 -15.43
N TYR A 66 -22.68 -1.36 -14.87
CA TYR A 66 -22.73 -2.21 -13.68
C TYR A 66 -23.30 -3.57 -14.06
N TYR A 67 -22.68 -4.61 -13.51
CA TYR A 67 -23.06 -5.99 -13.71
C TYR A 67 -23.16 -6.68 -12.35
N THR A 68 -24.06 -7.65 -12.25
CA THR A 68 -24.18 -8.50 -11.05
C THR A 68 -24.01 -9.95 -11.48
N ILE A 69 -23.15 -10.68 -10.78
CA ILE A 69 -22.98 -12.12 -10.95
C ILE A 69 -23.41 -12.76 -9.64
N ALA A 70 -24.44 -13.61 -9.68
CA ALA A 70 -25.04 -14.20 -8.50
C ALA A 70 -25.12 -15.73 -8.63
N GLY A 71 -25.05 -16.42 -7.50
CA GLY A 71 -25.22 -17.87 -7.44
C GLY A 71 -24.89 -18.43 -6.05
N GLU A 72 -24.54 -19.71 -6.00
CA GLU A 72 -24.12 -20.38 -4.77
C GLU A 72 -22.67 -20.85 -4.89
N LEU A 73 -21.83 -20.41 -3.97
CA LEU A 73 -20.49 -20.94 -3.80
C LEU A 73 -20.57 -22.28 -3.06
N CYS A 74 -20.30 -23.38 -3.75
CA CYS A 74 -20.31 -24.73 -3.18
C CYS A 74 -18.88 -25.16 -2.86
N LEU A 75 -18.58 -25.39 -1.59
CA LEU A 75 -17.24 -25.83 -1.16
C LEU A 75 -17.12 -27.36 -1.24
N PRO A 76 -16.18 -27.91 -2.03
CA PRO A 76 -15.90 -29.35 -1.99
C PRO A 76 -15.45 -29.80 -0.60
N ASN A 77 -15.72 -31.06 -0.26
CA ASN A 77 -15.33 -31.63 1.05
C ASN A 77 -13.83 -31.47 1.36
N GLU A 78 -12.96 -31.51 0.34
CA GLU A 78 -11.52 -31.32 0.49
C GLU A 78 -11.10 -29.87 0.81
N PHE A 79 -11.96 -28.88 0.55
CA PHE A 79 -11.72 -27.47 0.80
C PHE A 79 -12.28 -27.02 2.16
N GLN A 80 -13.23 -27.78 2.72
CA GLN A 80 -13.86 -27.44 3.99
C GLN A 80 -12.84 -27.40 5.13
N ASN A 81 -12.90 -26.35 5.94
CA ASN A 81 -12.00 -26.06 7.06
C ASN A 81 -10.51 -25.94 6.67
N GLN A 82 -10.21 -25.78 5.38
CA GLN A 82 -8.87 -25.47 4.88
C GLN A 82 -8.73 -23.98 4.60
N THR A 83 -7.51 -23.55 4.28
CA THR A 83 -7.24 -22.20 3.81
C THR A 83 -7.63 -22.08 2.34
N VAL A 84 -8.73 -21.38 2.07
CA VAL A 84 -9.29 -21.23 0.71
C VAL A 84 -9.38 -19.75 0.35
N ASP A 85 -8.99 -19.43 -0.88
CA ASP A 85 -9.24 -18.14 -1.51
C ASP A 85 -10.32 -18.25 -2.57
N LEU A 86 -11.18 -17.24 -2.63
CA LEU A 86 -11.94 -16.90 -3.82
C LEU A 86 -11.12 -15.92 -4.65
N ALA A 87 -10.62 -16.37 -5.80
CA ALA A 87 -9.88 -15.53 -6.73
C ALA A 87 -10.85 -15.00 -7.81
N ILE A 88 -10.89 -13.68 -7.94
CA ILE A 88 -11.68 -12.97 -8.93
C ILE A 88 -10.79 -11.95 -9.62
N PHE A 89 -10.54 -12.14 -10.91
CA PHE A 89 -9.63 -11.28 -11.67
C PHE A 89 -9.98 -11.27 -13.15
N SER A 90 -9.61 -10.16 -13.81
CA SER A 90 -9.89 -9.93 -15.22
C SER A 90 -8.66 -10.13 -16.11
N SER A 91 -7.79 -9.12 -16.18
CA SER A 91 -6.45 -9.17 -16.78
C SER A 91 -5.40 -8.83 -15.71
N LEU A 92 -4.32 -9.62 -15.68
CA LEU A 92 -3.23 -9.48 -14.69
C LEU A 92 -2.15 -8.47 -15.13
N THR A 93 -2.34 -7.78 -16.24
CA THR A 93 -1.30 -6.97 -16.90
C THR A 93 -1.61 -5.47 -16.96
N GLU A 94 -2.75 -5.04 -16.43
CA GLU A 94 -3.15 -3.64 -16.44
C GLU A 94 -2.87 -2.96 -15.12
N TRP A 95 -2.34 -1.73 -15.21
CA TRP A 95 -1.83 -0.97 -14.07
C TRP A 95 -2.90 -0.10 -13.40
N ASP A 96 -4.02 0.19 -14.07
CA ASP A 96 -4.91 1.30 -13.70
C ASP A 96 -6.29 0.84 -13.18
N SER A 97 -6.69 1.42 -12.05
CA SER A 97 -8.02 1.29 -11.45
C SER A 97 -9.13 2.04 -12.22
N THR A 98 -8.77 2.87 -13.20
CA THR A 98 -9.72 3.64 -14.02
C THR A 98 -10.28 2.83 -15.20
N THR A 99 -9.49 1.88 -15.69
CA THR A 99 -9.84 1.05 -16.86
C THR A 99 -10.33 -0.32 -16.44
N ASN A 100 -9.67 -0.96 -15.46
CA ASN A 100 -10.00 -2.31 -15.03
C ASN A 100 -11.31 -2.36 -14.23
N PRO A 101 -12.09 -3.45 -14.36
CA PRO A 101 -13.26 -3.67 -13.53
C PRO A 101 -12.98 -3.55 -12.03
N GLN A 102 -13.85 -2.82 -11.34
CA GLN A 102 -13.84 -2.69 -9.90
C GLN A 102 -14.95 -3.55 -9.32
N ILE A 103 -14.61 -4.37 -8.33
CA ILE A 103 -15.43 -5.51 -7.93
C ILE A 103 -15.78 -5.42 -6.45
N LYS A 104 -16.97 -5.87 -6.08
CA LYS A 104 -17.41 -6.08 -4.70
C LYS A 104 -17.94 -7.49 -4.53
N VAL A 105 -17.55 -8.15 -3.44
CA VAL A 105 -17.95 -9.53 -3.14
C VAL A 105 -18.82 -9.54 -1.90
N TYR A 106 -19.98 -10.18 -2.01
CA TYR A 106 -20.94 -10.34 -0.95
C TYR A 106 -21.17 -11.82 -0.66
N PHE A 107 -21.23 -12.16 0.63
CA PHE A 107 -21.74 -13.44 1.12
C PHE A 107 -22.94 -13.18 2.02
N ASP A 108 -24.03 -13.94 1.85
CA ASP A 108 -25.28 -13.74 2.62
C ASP A 108 -25.75 -12.26 2.64
N ASP A 109 -25.68 -11.59 1.48
CA ASP A 109 -25.99 -10.15 1.31
C ASP A 109 -25.11 -9.17 2.11
N GLN A 110 -24.01 -9.65 2.70
CA GLN A 110 -23.04 -8.82 3.42
C GLN A 110 -21.79 -8.57 2.57
N LEU A 111 -21.40 -7.30 2.42
CA LEU A 111 -20.15 -6.93 1.76
C LEU A 111 -18.96 -7.46 2.55
N ILE A 112 -18.16 -8.33 1.92
CA ILE A 112 -16.99 -8.96 2.53
C ILE A 112 -15.71 -8.21 2.16
N GLN A 113 -15.51 -7.90 0.87
CA GLN A 113 -14.30 -7.22 0.39
C GLN A 113 -14.54 -6.53 -0.96
N GLY A 114 -13.88 -5.40 -1.17
CA GLY A 114 -13.61 -4.87 -2.49
C GLY A 114 -12.47 -5.64 -3.19
N LEU A 115 -12.53 -5.74 -4.50
CA LEU A 115 -11.48 -6.32 -5.33
C LEU A 115 -11.16 -5.37 -6.51
N ASP A 116 -9.90 -5.34 -6.88
CA ASP A 116 -9.33 -4.51 -7.95
C ASP A 116 -8.09 -5.19 -8.55
N VAL A 117 -7.31 -4.47 -9.37
CA VAL A 117 -6.09 -5.01 -9.99
C VAL A 117 -5.02 -5.46 -9.00
N ASN A 118 -4.99 -4.87 -7.81
CA ASN A 118 -4.04 -5.16 -6.74
C ASN A 118 -4.63 -6.16 -5.73
N HIS A 119 -5.95 -6.22 -5.61
CA HIS A 119 -6.71 -7.10 -4.75
C HIS A 119 -7.52 -8.10 -5.58
N THR A 120 -6.89 -9.18 -6.01
CA THR A 120 -7.52 -10.20 -6.88
C THR A 120 -8.01 -11.44 -6.14
N THR A 121 -7.84 -11.48 -4.82
CA THR A 121 -8.19 -12.64 -3.99
C THR A 121 -8.85 -12.20 -2.68
N LEU A 122 -9.83 -12.99 -2.26
CA LEU A 122 -10.52 -12.87 -0.98
C LEU A 122 -10.30 -14.17 -0.21
N ARG A 123 -9.75 -14.10 1.00
CA ARG A 123 -9.64 -15.28 1.87
C ARG A 123 -11.00 -15.55 2.50
N LEU A 124 -11.50 -16.78 2.36
CA LEU A 124 -12.76 -17.15 2.97
C LEU A 124 -12.68 -16.99 4.50
N PRO A 125 -13.59 -16.22 5.13
CA PRO A 125 -13.63 -16.12 6.58
C PRO A 125 -13.93 -17.50 7.20
N LYS A 126 -13.43 -17.74 8.42
CA LYS A 126 -13.54 -19.05 9.09
C LYS A 126 -14.98 -19.51 9.27
N GLU A 127 -15.93 -18.59 9.48
CA GLU A 127 -17.36 -18.89 9.60
C GLU A 127 -18.01 -19.43 8.32
N TYR A 128 -17.41 -19.16 7.15
CA TYR A 128 -17.87 -19.64 5.85
C TYR A 128 -17.12 -20.90 5.41
N ALA A 129 -15.87 -21.08 5.85
CA ALA A 129 -15.02 -22.21 5.48
C ALA A 129 -15.58 -23.59 5.90
N SER A 130 -16.53 -23.63 6.82
CA SER A 130 -17.18 -24.86 7.29
C SER A 130 -18.55 -25.13 6.65
N ARG A 131 -19.07 -24.20 5.83
CA ARG A 131 -20.39 -24.31 5.21
C ARG A 131 -20.30 -25.01 3.85
N ASP A 132 -21.31 -25.81 3.53
CA ASP A 132 -21.39 -26.48 2.23
C ASP A 132 -21.75 -25.52 1.09
N ARG A 133 -22.63 -24.55 1.37
CA ARG A 133 -23.18 -23.59 0.40
C ARG A 133 -23.19 -22.19 0.98
N ILE A 134 -22.73 -21.23 0.18
CA ILE A 134 -22.67 -19.82 0.55
C ILE A 134 -23.30 -19.02 -0.60
N PRO A 135 -24.42 -18.31 -0.38
CA PRO A 135 -24.93 -17.32 -1.32
C PRO A 135 -23.83 -16.34 -1.70
N LEU A 136 -23.52 -16.24 -2.99
CA LEU A 136 -22.46 -15.40 -3.52
C LEU A 136 -23.07 -14.38 -4.48
N GLN A 137 -22.76 -13.11 -4.24
CA GLN A 137 -23.02 -12.02 -5.17
C GLN A 137 -21.72 -11.26 -5.44
N ILE A 138 -21.45 -11.02 -6.71
CA ILE A 138 -20.31 -10.23 -7.19
C ILE A 138 -20.88 -9.05 -7.97
N GLU A 139 -20.66 -7.84 -7.48
CA GLU A 139 -20.98 -6.63 -8.22
C GLU A 139 -19.74 -6.14 -8.94
N VAL A 140 -19.89 -5.81 -10.23
CA VAL A 140 -18.79 -5.38 -11.07
C VAL A 140 -19.13 -4.07 -11.75
N PHE A 141 -18.31 -3.05 -11.51
CA PHE A 141 -18.28 -1.83 -12.30
C PHE A 141 -17.20 -1.98 -13.37
N SER A 142 -17.56 -1.93 -14.66
CA SER A 142 -16.63 -2.25 -15.76
C SER A 142 -15.56 -1.21 -16.06
N GLY A 143 -15.56 -0.08 -15.37
CA GLY A 143 -14.62 1.01 -15.60
C GLY A 143 -15.13 2.04 -16.61
N ARG A 144 -14.28 3.04 -16.88
CA ARG A 144 -14.68 4.27 -17.61
C ARG A 144 -14.34 4.26 -19.09
N GLU A 145 -13.62 3.24 -19.53
CA GLU A 145 -13.27 3.05 -20.93
C GLU A 145 -14.22 2.06 -21.61
N GLU A 146 -14.40 2.24 -22.91
CA GLU A 146 -15.15 1.27 -23.71
C GLU A 146 -14.25 0.07 -24.02
N LYS A 147 -14.13 -0.82 -23.04
CA LYS A 147 -13.24 -1.97 -23.11
C LYS A 147 -13.87 -3.18 -22.44
N LYS A 148 -13.67 -4.33 -23.09
CA LYS A 148 -14.12 -5.62 -22.60
C LYS A 148 -12.99 -6.36 -21.90
N TYR A 149 -13.34 -7.01 -20.82
CA TYR A 149 -12.46 -7.73 -19.93
C TYR A 149 -12.97 -9.16 -19.76
N PRO A 150 -12.10 -10.17 -19.85
CA PRO A 150 -12.46 -11.50 -19.36
C PRO A 150 -12.62 -11.41 -17.84
N LEU A 151 -13.45 -12.24 -17.21
CA LEU A 151 -13.45 -12.40 -15.76
C LEU A 151 -13.36 -13.87 -15.40
N THR A 152 -12.45 -14.17 -14.49
CA THR A 152 -12.28 -15.49 -13.90
C THR A 152 -12.75 -15.45 -12.47
N VAL A 153 -13.56 -16.43 -12.08
CA VAL A 153 -13.99 -16.67 -10.70
C VAL A 153 -13.63 -18.12 -10.37
N GLU A 154 -12.74 -18.32 -9.40
CA GLU A 154 -12.26 -19.64 -9.03
C GLU A 154 -11.94 -19.74 -7.53
N LEU A 155 -12.13 -20.94 -6.97
CA LEU A 155 -11.68 -21.29 -5.63
C LEU A 155 -10.27 -21.85 -5.70
N ARG A 156 -9.39 -21.39 -4.82
CA ARG A 156 -8.00 -21.83 -4.69
C ARG A 156 -7.75 -22.38 -3.30
N LEU A 157 -7.41 -23.67 -3.22
CA LEU A 157 -6.92 -24.30 -2.00
C LEU A 157 -5.44 -23.94 -1.81
N ILE A 158 -5.13 -23.28 -0.70
CA ILE A 158 -3.78 -22.80 -0.41
C ILE A 158 -3.06 -23.78 0.50
N ASP A 159 -1.84 -24.18 0.12
CA ASP A 159 -0.95 -24.95 0.98
C ASP A 159 -0.24 -24.03 1.98
N PRO A 160 -0.53 -24.11 3.29
CA PRO A 160 -0.03 -23.12 4.25
C PRO A 160 1.50 -23.13 4.40
N LEU A 161 2.14 -24.30 4.39
CA LEU A 161 3.58 -24.39 4.60
C LEU A 161 4.35 -23.82 3.39
N THR A 162 3.87 -24.12 2.19
CA THR A 162 4.42 -23.54 0.95
C THR A 162 4.19 -22.04 0.89
N TYR A 163 3.00 -21.59 1.27
CA TYR A 163 2.65 -20.17 1.36
C TYR A 163 3.60 -19.42 2.29
N GLU A 164 3.80 -19.91 3.52
CA GLU A 164 4.70 -19.28 4.48
C GLU A 164 6.14 -19.21 3.98
N LEU A 165 6.67 -20.32 3.45
CA LEU A 165 8.05 -20.39 2.97
C LEU A 165 8.28 -19.50 1.74
N TYR A 166 7.29 -19.35 0.87
CA TYR A 166 7.37 -18.44 -0.28
C TYR A 166 7.67 -17.02 0.16
N TYR A 167 6.90 -16.47 1.10
CA TYR A 167 7.14 -15.12 1.58
C TYR A 167 8.43 -15.03 2.41
N ASP A 168 8.79 -16.07 3.18
CA ASP A 168 10.07 -16.10 3.91
C ASP A 168 11.25 -15.93 2.93
N LEU A 169 11.24 -16.68 1.82
CA LEU A 169 12.25 -16.59 0.78
C LEU A 169 12.17 -15.31 -0.05
N PHE A 170 10.96 -14.84 -0.38
CA PHE A 170 10.75 -13.61 -1.14
C PHE A 170 11.36 -12.40 -0.42
N VAL A 171 11.06 -12.23 0.87
CA VAL A 171 11.57 -11.11 1.66
C VAL A 171 13.09 -11.17 1.77
N ILE A 172 13.69 -12.35 1.96
CA ILE A 172 15.14 -12.48 2.09
C ILE A 172 15.83 -12.30 0.72
N LEU A 173 15.25 -12.79 -0.38
CA LEU A 173 15.76 -12.56 -1.73
C LEU A 173 15.69 -11.07 -2.09
N ASP A 174 14.58 -10.41 -1.77
CA ASP A 174 14.41 -8.99 -2.08
C ASP A 174 15.32 -8.10 -1.21
N SER A 175 15.57 -8.52 0.03
CA SER A 175 16.62 -7.92 0.86
C SER A 175 17.98 -8.07 0.21
N TRP A 176 18.33 -9.25 -0.31
CA TRP A 176 19.57 -9.47 -1.05
C TRP A 176 19.66 -8.58 -2.30
N ARG A 177 18.56 -8.44 -3.06
CA ARG A 177 18.47 -7.55 -4.23
C ARG A 177 18.82 -6.10 -3.90
N SER A 178 18.47 -5.65 -2.70
CA SER A 178 18.73 -4.29 -2.21
C SER A 178 20.16 -4.08 -1.67
N LEU A 179 20.98 -5.13 -1.56
CA LEU A 179 22.35 -5.00 -1.08
C LEU A 179 23.31 -4.58 -2.19
N ASN A 180 24.22 -3.66 -1.88
CA ASN A 180 25.38 -3.41 -2.71
C ASN A 180 26.30 -4.65 -2.69
N GLU A 181 26.97 -4.96 -3.81
CA GLU A 181 27.93 -6.07 -3.89
C GLU A 181 29.10 -5.97 -2.87
N HIS A 182 29.39 -4.75 -2.39
CA HIS A 182 30.41 -4.48 -1.37
C HIS A 182 29.87 -4.54 0.07
N ASP A 183 28.59 -4.80 0.27
CA ASP A 183 28.01 -4.99 1.60
C ASP A 183 28.59 -6.25 2.25
N SER A 184 28.99 -6.15 3.52
CA SER A 184 29.55 -7.27 4.28
C SER A 184 28.63 -8.49 4.36
N ASN A 185 27.31 -8.30 4.26
CA ASN A 185 26.33 -9.36 4.30
C ASN A 185 25.97 -9.90 2.91
N TYR A 186 26.42 -9.31 1.80
CA TYR A 186 26.02 -9.78 0.45
C TYR A 186 26.31 -11.27 0.23
N ILE A 187 27.53 -11.71 0.56
CA ILE A 187 27.97 -13.11 0.43
C ILE A 187 27.23 -14.01 1.43
N TYR A 188 26.82 -13.47 2.58
CA TYR A 188 26.04 -14.20 3.56
C TYR A 188 24.66 -14.56 2.99
N TYR A 189 23.94 -13.59 2.40
CA TYR A 189 22.66 -13.85 1.74
C TYR A 189 22.80 -14.85 0.59
N GLU A 190 23.78 -14.67 -0.29
CA GLU A 190 24.07 -15.58 -1.41
C GLU A 190 24.26 -17.02 -0.92
N ARG A 191 25.08 -17.21 0.11
CA ARG A 191 25.41 -18.53 0.65
C ARG A 191 24.22 -19.20 1.32
N GLU A 192 23.54 -18.51 2.24
CA GLU A 192 22.45 -19.13 3.01
C GLU A 192 21.24 -19.42 2.10
N LEU A 193 20.87 -18.51 1.21
CA LEU A 193 19.78 -18.75 0.25
C LEU A 193 20.10 -19.90 -0.70
N GLY A 194 21.33 -19.99 -1.21
CA GLY A 194 21.78 -21.11 -2.03
C GLY A 194 21.60 -22.46 -1.32
N GLN A 195 22.01 -22.55 -0.05
CA GLN A 195 21.85 -23.77 0.77
C GLN A 195 20.39 -24.11 1.08
N VAL A 196 19.53 -23.10 1.21
CA VAL A 196 18.10 -23.30 1.48
C VAL A 196 17.42 -23.88 0.23
N VAL A 197 17.66 -23.30 -0.94
CA VAL A 197 17.00 -23.77 -2.16
C VAL A 197 17.46 -25.16 -2.59
N ASP A 198 18.69 -25.57 -2.24
CA ASP A 198 19.21 -26.93 -2.48
C ASP A 198 18.45 -28.02 -1.69
N GLN A 199 17.71 -27.64 -0.64
CA GLN A 199 16.89 -28.56 0.15
C GLN A 199 15.49 -28.77 -0.44
N LEU A 200 15.10 -27.94 -1.42
CA LEU A 200 13.76 -27.96 -2.01
C LEU A 200 13.70 -28.98 -3.15
N ASN A 201 12.62 -29.78 -3.16
CA ASN A 201 12.40 -30.80 -4.17
C ASN A 201 11.01 -30.68 -4.78
N PHE A 202 10.94 -30.23 -6.04
CA PHE A 202 9.68 -30.05 -6.78
C PHE A 202 9.36 -31.20 -7.74
N TYR A 203 10.08 -32.33 -7.72
CA TYR A 203 9.82 -33.45 -8.64
C TYR A 203 8.42 -34.05 -8.44
N LYS A 204 7.95 -34.11 -7.19
CA LYS A 204 6.61 -34.57 -6.83
C LYS A 204 6.02 -33.64 -5.76
N PRO A 205 5.41 -32.50 -6.16
CA PRO A 205 4.79 -31.57 -5.21
C PRO A 205 3.80 -32.27 -4.30
N TYR A 206 3.70 -31.79 -3.06
CA TYR A 206 2.83 -32.32 -2.01
C TYR A 206 3.14 -33.78 -1.56
N SER A 207 4.30 -34.34 -1.91
CA SER A 207 4.79 -35.62 -1.35
C SER A 207 5.42 -35.46 0.04
N SER A 208 5.73 -36.58 0.70
CA SER A 208 6.50 -36.58 1.96
C SER A 208 7.85 -35.88 1.81
N GLU A 209 8.56 -36.12 0.71
CA GLU A 209 9.88 -35.54 0.43
C GLU A 209 9.78 -34.04 0.18
N TYR A 210 8.70 -33.59 -0.49
CA TYR A 210 8.41 -32.17 -0.68
C TYR A 210 8.30 -31.45 0.67
N TYR A 211 7.41 -31.92 1.55
CA TYR A 211 7.20 -31.30 2.86
C TYR A 211 8.43 -31.39 3.76
N GLN A 212 9.19 -32.48 3.71
CA GLN A 212 10.47 -32.58 4.43
C GLN A 212 11.48 -31.51 3.96
N GLY A 213 11.54 -31.25 2.65
CA GLY A 213 12.36 -30.17 2.09
C GLY A 213 11.91 -28.79 2.58
N LEU A 214 10.60 -28.52 2.56
CA LEU A 214 10.04 -27.26 3.06
C LEU A 214 10.34 -27.00 4.53
N MET A 215 10.18 -28.02 5.39
CA MET A 215 10.45 -27.89 6.82
C MET A 215 11.93 -27.60 7.10
N LYS A 216 12.84 -28.34 6.46
CA LYS A 216 14.29 -28.10 6.59
C LYS A 216 14.68 -26.71 6.10
N ALA A 217 14.13 -26.27 4.96
CA ALA A 217 14.35 -24.94 4.42
C ALA A 217 13.88 -23.85 5.39
N LYS A 218 12.68 -24.00 5.97
CA LYS A 218 12.12 -23.06 6.94
C LYS A 218 12.97 -22.99 8.22
N GLU A 219 13.35 -24.12 8.78
CA GLU A 219 14.24 -24.21 9.95
C GLU A 219 15.61 -23.55 9.68
N HIS A 220 16.14 -23.75 8.48
CA HIS A 220 17.40 -23.13 8.06
C HIS A 220 17.27 -21.60 8.02
N LEU A 221 16.23 -21.06 7.38
CA LEU A 221 16.00 -19.61 7.30
C LEU A 221 15.83 -18.98 8.68
N GLU A 222 15.04 -19.61 9.55
CA GLU A 222 14.80 -19.12 10.91
C GLU A 222 16.10 -19.05 11.72
N ARG A 223 16.92 -20.11 11.65
CA ARG A 223 18.23 -20.15 12.30
C ARG A 223 19.22 -19.13 11.72
N ALA A 224 19.22 -18.93 10.40
CA ALA A 224 20.18 -18.05 9.74
C ALA A 224 19.84 -16.58 9.95
N PHE A 225 18.61 -16.17 9.65
CA PHE A 225 18.24 -14.75 9.53
C PHE A 225 17.50 -14.17 10.73
N TYR A 226 16.70 -14.98 11.45
CA TYR A 226 15.76 -14.45 12.45
C TYR A 226 16.18 -14.71 13.91
N GLN A 227 16.92 -15.78 14.19
CA GLN A 227 17.39 -16.11 15.56
C GLN A 227 18.72 -15.44 15.92
N THR A 228 19.48 -15.03 14.92
CA THR A 228 20.78 -14.42 15.12
C THR A 228 20.53 -12.95 15.45
N GLY A 229 20.98 -12.48 16.62
CA GLY A 229 20.86 -11.07 17.06
C GLY A 229 21.72 -10.09 16.23
N LEU A 230 21.67 -10.22 14.90
CA LEU A 230 22.47 -9.52 13.90
C LEU A 230 22.06 -8.06 13.74
N VAL A 231 20.90 -7.66 14.26
CA VAL A 231 20.35 -6.31 14.13
C VAL A 231 20.59 -5.53 15.42
N LYS A 232 21.77 -4.95 15.56
CA LYS A 232 22.06 -3.95 16.61
C LYS A 232 22.19 -2.57 15.96
N ASN A 233 21.47 -1.58 16.50
CA ASN A 233 21.49 -0.19 16.05
C ASN A 233 21.16 0.00 14.56
N ALA A 234 20.26 -0.83 14.02
CA ALA A 234 19.77 -0.61 12.66
C ALA A 234 18.85 0.61 12.61
N PRO A 235 18.85 1.37 11.50
CA PRO A 235 17.86 2.43 11.29
C PRO A 235 16.45 1.84 11.28
N ARG A 236 15.45 2.67 11.59
CA ARG A 236 14.06 2.25 11.70
C ARG A 236 13.25 2.74 10.50
N ALA A 237 12.31 1.93 10.04
CA ALA A 237 11.27 2.34 9.12
C ALA A 237 9.92 2.19 9.83
N LEU A 238 9.33 3.31 10.25
CA LEU A 238 8.00 3.35 10.83
C LEU A 238 7.00 3.32 9.68
N VAL A 239 6.09 2.36 9.70
CA VAL A 239 5.19 2.10 8.57
C VAL A 239 3.73 2.22 8.98
N VAL A 240 2.95 2.86 8.11
CA VAL A 240 1.51 3.02 8.28
C VAL A 240 0.80 2.75 6.94
N GLY A 241 -0.27 1.95 6.98
CA GLY A 241 -1.07 1.68 5.80
C GLY A 241 -1.84 2.93 5.39
N HIS A 242 -1.92 3.22 4.10
CA HIS A 242 -2.56 4.43 3.58
C HIS A 242 -3.23 4.14 2.23
N THR A 243 -4.28 4.91 1.92
CA THR A 243 -4.83 4.95 0.57
C THR A 243 -5.24 6.39 0.24
N HIS A 244 -4.59 6.98 -0.76
CA HIS A 244 -5.03 8.27 -1.27
C HIS A 244 -6.20 8.06 -2.24
N ILE A 245 -7.28 8.83 -2.07
CA ILE A 245 -8.45 8.78 -2.97
C ILE A 245 -8.78 10.21 -3.39
N ASP A 246 -8.57 10.52 -4.67
CA ASP A 246 -9.10 11.76 -5.22
C ASP A 246 -10.63 11.75 -5.19
N LEU A 247 -11.22 12.73 -4.50
CA LEU A 247 -12.69 12.89 -4.49
C LEU A 247 -13.23 13.21 -5.89
N ALA A 248 -12.46 13.91 -6.72
CA ALA A 248 -12.79 14.18 -8.11
C ALA A 248 -11.53 14.40 -8.95
N TRP A 249 -11.13 13.40 -9.71
CA TRP A 249 -10.01 13.48 -10.65
C TRP A 249 -10.44 13.01 -12.02
N LEU A 250 -10.11 11.75 -12.36
CA LEU A 250 -10.61 11.14 -13.58
C LEU A 250 -12.10 10.82 -13.41
N TRP A 251 -12.55 10.37 -12.25
CA TRP A 251 -13.93 9.96 -11.97
C TRP A 251 -14.79 11.05 -11.30
N THR A 252 -16.09 10.78 -11.18
CA THR A 252 -17.04 11.63 -10.45
C THR A 252 -16.94 11.42 -8.95
N VAL A 253 -17.49 12.35 -8.16
CA VAL A 253 -17.56 12.20 -6.69
C VAL A 253 -18.28 10.92 -6.29
N MET A 254 -19.40 10.57 -6.94
CA MET A 254 -20.10 9.32 -6.65
C MET A 254 -19.23 8.08 -6.84
N GLN A 255 -18.40 8.08 -7.88
CA GLN A 255 -17.44 7.00 -8.12
C GLN A 255 -16.31 6.99 -7.08
N ALA A 256 -15.89 8.15 -6.56
CA ALA A 256 -14.96 8.22 -5.44
C ALA A 256 -15.56 7.63 -4.16
N VAL A 257 -16.86 7.82 -3.90
CA VAL A 257 -17.54 7.21 -2.74
C VAL A 257 -17.54 5.68 -2.85
N GLU A 258 -17.83 5.12 -4.03
CA GLU A 258 -17.73 3.67 -4.24
C GLU A 258 -16.28 3.14 -4.16
N LYS A 259 -15.31 3.93 -4.62
CA LYS A 259 -13.88 3.62 -4.45
C LYS A 259 -13.50 3.58 -2.96
N GLY A 260 -14.05 4.52 -2.18
CA GLY A 260 -13.95 4.51 -0.72
C GLY A 260 -14.56 3.24 -0.11
N GLU A 261 -15.78 2.86 -0.51
CA GLU A 261 -16.45 1.64 -0.04
C GLU A 261 -15.58 0.39 -0.27
N ARG A 262 -15.05 0.22 -1.48
CA ARG A 262 -14.18 -0.91 -1.84
C ARG A 262 -12.88 -0.90 -1.06
N SER A 263 -12.19 0.24 -1.03
CA SER A 263 -10.89 0.35 -0.36
C SER A 263 -11.03 0.10 1.14
N PHE A 264 -12.05 0.68 1.78
CA PHE A 264 -12.24 0.56 3.22
C PHE A 264 -12.73 -0.83 3.62
N SER A 265 -13.61 -1.46 2.84
CA SER A 265 -14.00 -2.86 3.08
C SER A 265 -12.79 -3.80 2.95
N THR A 266 -11.90 -3.57 1.98
CA THR A 266 -10.65 -4.32 1.85
C THR A 266 -9.71 -4.12 3.04
N VAL A 267 -9.49 -2.88 3.48
CA VAL A 267 -8.66 -2.59 4.66
C VAL A 267 -9.23 -3.24 5.91
N LEU A 268 -10.54 -3.13 6.13
CA LEU A 268 -11.22 -3.78 7.26
C LEU A 268 -11.04 -5.31 7.21
N LYS A 269 -11.15 -5.90 6.02
CA LYS A 269 -10.94 -7.33 5.85
C LYS A 269 -9.51 -7.75 6.17
N LEU A 270 -8.53 -6.97 5.71
CA LEU A 270 -7.12 -7.21 6.05
C LEU A 270 -6.84 -7.02 7.55
N MET A 271 -7.52 -6.09 8.23
CA MET A 271 -7.44 -5.94 9.69
C MET A 271 -8.04 -7.13 10.47
N GLU A 272 -8.87 -7.97 9.85
CA GLU A 272 -9.31 -9.25 10.45
C GLU A 272 -8.27 -10.37 10.26
N GLU A 273 -7.45 -10.28 9.21
CA GLU A 273 -6.43 -11.27 8.86
C GLU A 273 -5.07 -10.97 9.50
N TYR A 274 -4.76 -9.68 9.71
CA TYR A 274 -3.48 -9.17 10.19
C TYR A 274 -3.70 -8.15 11.32
N ASP A 275 -3.49 -8.60 12.55
CA ASP A 275 -3.64 -7.76 13.75
C ASP A 275 -2.64 -6.59 13.76
N GLU A 276 -1.52 -6.70 13.04
CA GLU A 276 -0.47 -5.68 12.91
C GLU A 276 -0.75 -4.61 11.84
N LEU A 277 -1.96 -4.57 11.25
CA LEU A 277 -2.31 -3.50 10.31
C LEU A 277 -2.80 -2.27 11.08
N THR A 278 -2.01 -1.20 11.02
CA THR A 278 -2.44 0.17 11.37
C THR A 278 -2.61 0.98 10.10
N PHE A 279 -3.73 1.69 9.97
CA PHE A 279 -4.12 2.42 8.76
C PHE A 279 -4.46 3.88 9.06
N ILE A 280 -3.96 4.83 8.26
CA ILE A 280 -4.28 6.25 8.34
C ILE A 280 -5.18 6.65 7.17
N GLN A 281 -6.21 7.45 7.45
CA GLN A 281 -7.00 8.09 6.40
C GLN A 281 -7.23 9.58 6.65
N SER A 282 -6.85 10.38 5.63
CA SER A 282 -6.60 11.83 5.63
C SER A 282 -7.85 12.72 5.48
N GLN A 283 -8.96 12.17 4.98
CA GLN A 283 -10.09 12.95 4.45
C GLN A 283 -11.39 12.81 5.26
N PRO A 284 -11.69 13.75 6.19
CA PRO A 284 -12.99 13.92 6.85
C PRO A 284 -14.19 13.87 5.89
N GLN A 285 -14.11 14.52 4.73
CA GLN A 285 -15.21 14.49 3.75
C GLN A 285 -15.51 13.07 3.26
N MET A 286 -14.49 12.23 3.08
CA MET A 286 -14.71 10.85 2.67
C MET A 286 -15.46 10.07 3.75
N TYR A 287 -15.13 10.26 5.03
CA TYR A 287 -15.89 9.65 6.12
C TYR A 287 -17.35 10.10 6.14
N GLN A 288 -17.63 11.40 5.93
CA GLN A 288 -19.00 11.90 5.84
C GLN A 288 -19.77 11.23 4.69
N LEU A 289 -19.17 11.13 3.50
CA LEU A 289 -19.80 10.50 2.34
C LEU A 289 -20.07 8.99 2.56
N ILE A 290 -19.15 8.27 3.20
CA ILE A 290 -19.35 6.87 3.59
C ILE A 290 -20.42 6.76 4.69
N LYS A 291 -20.45 7.66 5.67
CA LYS A 291 -21.48 7.69 6.71
C LYS A 291 -22.88 7.83 6.10
N ASP A 292 -23.04 8.73 5.13
CA ASP A 292 -24.31 9.00 4.48
C ASP A 292 -24.75 7.88 3.52
N THR A 293 -23.80 7.24 2.83
CA THR A 293 -24.08 6.27 1.76
C THR A 293 -24.03 4.81 2.24
N TYR A 294 -23.08 4.49 3.13
CA TYR A 294 -22.78 3.15 3.62
C TYR A 294 -22.64 3.12 5.16
N PRO A 295 -23.73 3.38 5.91
CA PRO A 295 -23.67 3.54 7.36
C PRO A 295 -23.14 2.31 8.10
N LEU A 296 -23.41 1.08 7.61
CA LEU A 296 -22.89 -0.15 8.21
C LEU A 296 -21.36 -0.26 8.07
N LEU A 297 -20.80 0.18 6.94
CA LEU A 297 -19.36 0.23 6.75
C LEU A 297 -18.73 1.29 7.66
N TYR A 298 -19.37 2.44 7.78
CA TYR A 298 -18.93 3.51 8.68
C TYR A 298 -18.86 3.07 10.15
N GLU A 299 -19.84 2.32 10.65
CA GLU A 299 -19.79 1.79 12.02
C GLU A 299 -18.62 0.81 12.22
N LYS A 300 -18.35 -0.08 11.26
CA LYS A 300 -17.16 -0.96 11.32
C LYS A 300 -15.85 -0.15 11.33
N ILE A 301 -15.78 0.94 10.59
CA ILE A 301 -14.63 1.87 10.63
C ILE A 301 -14.49 2.47 12.03
N LYS A 302 -15.58 2.97 12.62
CA LYS A 302 -15.58 3.53 13.99
C LYS A 302 -15.10 2.52 15.04
N GLU A 303 -15.49 1.25 14.92
CA GLU A 303 -14.99 0.19 15.82
C GLU A 303 -13.46 0.08 15.74
N LYS A 304 -12.88 0.13 14.53
CA LYS A 304 -11.41 0.09 14.35
C LYS A 304 -10.71 1.38 14.79
N ILE A 305 -11.39 2.52 14.71
CA ILE A 305 -10.91 3.80 15.25
C ILE A 305 -10.81 3.72 16.78
N VAL A 306 -11.87 3.23 17.46
CA VAL A 306 -11.87 3.03 18.92
C VAL A 306 -10.81 2.01 19.34
N ALA A 307 -10.57 0.98 18.52
CA ALA A 307 -9.50 0.00 18.75
C ALA A 307 -8.08 0.54 18.47
N GLY A 308 -7.93 1.78 17.98
CA GLY A 308 -6.63 2.39 17.68
C GLY A 308 -5.92 1.81 16.46
N LYS A 309 -6.63 1.07 15.60
CA LYS A 309 -6.09 0.46 14.36
C LYS A 309 -6.33 1.30 13.13
N TRP A 310 -7.36 2.14 13.18
CA TRP A 310 -7.70 3.10 12.13
C TRP A 310 -7.51 4.52 12.68
N ILE A 311 -6.66 5.31 12.03
CA ILE A 311 -6.22 6.63 12.50
C ILE A 311 -6.87 7.71 11.62
N PRO A 312 -7.91 8.41 12.12
CA PRO A 312 -8.49 9.57 11.46
C PRO A 312 -7.62 10.81 11.74
N GLU A 313 -6.77 11.16 10.79
CA GLU A 313 -5.80 12.27 10.90
C GLU A 313 -5.75 13.02 9.55
N GLY A 314 -5.12 14.19 9.44
CA GLY A 314 -4.98 14.94 8.17
C GLY A 314 -5.44 16.40 8.23
N ALA A 315 -6.10 16.80 9.32
CA ALA A 315 -6.51 18.15 9.72
C ALA A 315 -7.52 18.88 8.82
N MET A 316 -7.34 18.88 7.50
CA MET A 316 -8.24 19.53 6.56
C MET A 316 -9.47 18.67 6.25
N TRP A 317 -10.56 19.30 5.78
CA TRP A 317 -11.78 18.60 5.38
C TRP A 317 -11.57 17.74 4.11
N VAL A 318 -10.77 18.25 3.18
CA VAL A 318 -10.19 17.52 2.04
C VAL A 318 -8.70 17.81 1.93
N GLU A 319 -7.97 17.02 1.14
CA GLU A 319 -6.60 17.33 0.75
C GLU A 319 -6.58 18.49 -0.27
N ALA A 320 -6.78 19.72 0.23
CA ALA A 320 -7.05 20.90 -0.58
C ALA A 320 -5.79 21.49 -1.24
N ASP A 321 -5.96 22.06 -2.44
CA ASP A 321 -4.93 22.89 -3.05
C ASP A 321 -4.59 24.10 -2.16
N CYS A 322 -3.29 24.39 -2.04
CA CYS A 322 -2.77 25.38 -1.11
C CYS A 322 -2.35 26.71 -1.78
N ASN A 323 -2.55 26.86 -3.09
CA ASN A 323 -2.15 28.03 -3.86
C ASN A 323 -3.34 28.83 -4.39
N LEU A 324 -4.38 28.15 -4.87
CA LEU A 324 -5.62 28.79 -5.35
C LEU A 324 -6.57 29.17 -4.21
N ALA A 325 -6.59 28.38 -3.14
CA ALA A 325 -7.50 28.59 -2.04
C ALA A 325 -7.18 29.90 -1.30
N SER A 326 -8.22 30.70 -1.03
CA SER A 326 -8.07 31.88 -0.18
C SER A 326 -7.69 31.48 1.25
N GLY A 327 -7.10 32.39 2.01
CA GLY A 327 -6.76 32.15 3.42
C GLY A 327 -7.98 31.73 4.26
N GLU A 328 -9.15 32.34 4.04
CA GLU A 328 -10.39 31.95 4.72
C GLU A 328 -10.81 30.53 4.31
N SER A 329 -10.71 30.17 3.03
CA SER A 329 -11.01 28.82 2.56
C SER A 329 -10.12 27.78 3.24
N LEU A 330 -8.80 28.03 3.35
CA LEU A 330 -7.88 27.17 4.08
C LEU A 330 -8.25 27.06 5.56
N VAL A 331 -8.57 28.16 6.23
CA VAL A 331 -9.03 28.14 7.63
C VAL A 331 -10.30 27.30 7.78
N ARG A 332 -11.25 27.37 6.83
CA ARG A 332 -12.45 26.53 6.83
C ARG A 332 -12.16 25.05 6.62
N GLN A 333 -11.15 24.71 5.82
CA GLN A 333 -10.70 23.33 5.67
C GLN A 333 -10.29 22.75 7.03
N PHE A 334 -9.47 23.47 7.80
CA PHE A 334 -9.09 23.03 9.16
C PHE A 334 -10.28 23.03 10.12
N LEU A 335 -11.11 24.07 10.08
CA LEU A 335 -12.26 24.19 10.99
C LEU A 335 -13.18 22.98 10.84
N TYR A 336 -13.62 22.68 9.61
CA TYR A 336 -14.55 21.58 9.37
C TYR A 336 -13.89 20.21 9.52
N GLY A 337 -12.65 20.04 9.04
CA GLY A 337 -11.91 18.79 9.16
C GLY A 337 -11.69 18.38 10.61
N LYS A 338 -11.12 19.28 11.41
CA LYS A 338 -10.87 19.02 12.84
C LYS A 338 -12.14 18.92 13.65
N GLN A 339 -13.16 19.75 13.36
CA GLN A 339 -14.45 19.66 14.04
C GLN A 339 -15.09 18.27 13.84
N PHE A 340 -15.10 17.76 12.61
CA PHE A 340 -15.66 16.45 12.30
C PHE A 340 -14.94 15.32 13.02
N ILE A 341 -13.60 15.27 12.96
CA ILE A 341 -12.81 14.24 13.64
C ILE A 341 -13.09 14.24 15.15
N ARG A 342 -13.17 15.43 15.74
CA ARG A 342 -13.47 15.58 17.17
C ARG A 342 -14.89 15.17 17.53
N GLU A 343 -15.89 15.56 16.75
CA GLU A 343 -17.30 15.27 17.03
C GLU A 343 -17.66 13.79 16.80
N GLU A 344 -17.14 13.19 15.72
CA GLU A 344 -17.47 11.80 15.35
C GLU A 344 -16.61 10.76 16.07
N PHE A 345 -15.34 11.07 16.32
CA PHE A 345 -14.35 10.11 16.81
C PHE A 345 -13.73 10.47 18.16
N GLY A 346 -13.97 11.68 18.69
CA GLY A 346 -13.39 12.13 19.96
C GLY A 346 -11.87 12.30 19.92
N GLN A 347 -11.28 12.39 18.73
CA GLN A 347 -9.84 12.57 18.52
C GLN A 347 -9.52 14.00 18.09
N GLU A 348 -8.29 14.44 18.34
CA GLU A 348 -7.80 15.74 17.89
C GLU A 348 -6.70 15.52 16.85
N SER A 349 -6.93 16.03 15.64
CA SER A 349 -5.98 15.91 14.54
C SER A 349 -4.81 16.90 14.68
N GLN A 350 -3.58 16.39 14.60
CA GLN A 350 -2.33 17.15 14.85
C GLN A 350 -1.42 17.24 13.63
N ILE A 351 -1.70 16.48 12.57
CA ILE A 351 -0.87 16.41 11.36
C ILE A 351 -1.65 16.95 10.17
N LEU A 352 -1.12 17.94 9.48
CA LEU A 352 -1.56 18.26 8.13
C LEU A 352 -0.96 17.24 7.17
N TRP A 353 -1.79 16.39 6.58
CA TRP A 353 -1.37 15.31 5.68
C TRP A 353 -1.76 15.64 4.24
N LEU A 354 -0.81 16.11 3.43
CA LEU A 354 -1.03 16.49 2.03
C LEU A 354 0.01 15.83 1.11
N PRO A 355 -0.14 14.54 0.78
CA PRO A 355 0.78 13.81 -0.07
C PRO A 355 0.81 14.33 -1.52
N ASP A 356 -0.33 14.77 -2.07
CA ASP A 356 -0.51 15.05 -3.50
C ASP A 356 -0.85 16.50 -3.89
N VAL A 357 -0.46 17.49 -3.08
CA VAL A 357 -0.74 18.91 -3.38
C VAL A 357 0.42 19.60 -4.13
N PHE A 358 0.07 20.46 -5.09
CA PHE A 358 1.02 21.06 -6.04
C PHE A 358 1.66 22.38 -5.54
N GLY A 359 2.33 22.30 -4.39
CA GLY A 359 3.05 23.41 -3.74
C GLY A 359 2.30 24.02 -2.56
N TYR A 360 3.01 24.75 -1.70
CA TYR A 360 2.46 25.19 -0.40
C TYR A 360 2.79 26.64 -0.06
N SER A 361 1.73 27.42 0.16
CA SER A 361 1.80 28.84 0.54
C SER A 361 2.54 29.07 1.86
N ALA A 362 3.36 30.13 1.89
CA ALA A 362 4.12 30.58 3.06
C ALA A 362 3.26 31.05 4.25
N ALA A 363 1.93 31.15 4.07
CA ALA A 363 0.99 31.47 5.14
C ALA A 363 0.57 30.25 5.98
N LEU A 364 0.76 29.03 5.46
CA LEU A 364 0.30 27.80 6.11
C LEU A 364 0.90 27.57 7.50
N PRO A 365 2.19 27.83 7.78
CA PRO A 365 2.74 27.68 9.14
C PRO A 365 2.00 28.51 10.20
N GLN A 366 1.50 29.70 9.83
CA GLN A 366 0.68 30.52 10.72
C GLN A 366 -0.68 29.86 11.00
N ILE A 367 -1.33 29.33 9.96
CA ILE A 367 -2.62 28.66 10.09
C ILE A 367 -2.46 27.41 10.95
N LEU A 368 -1.46 26.57 10.65
CA LEU A 368 -1.10 25.36 11.39
C LEU A 368 -0.92 25.63 12.89
N LYS A 369 -0.17 26.69 13.24
CA LYS A 369 0.02 27.09 14.63
C LYS A 369 -1.30 27.53 15.29
N LYS A 370 -2.14 28.29 14.59
CA LYS A 370 -3.43 28.77 15.11
C LYS A 370 -4.48 27.66 15.23
N THR A 371 -4.36 26.60 14.45
CA THR A 371 -5.24 25.43 14.49
C THR A 371 -4.70 24.30 15.36
N ASN A 372 -3.59 24.51 16.08
CA ASN A 372 -2.91 23.48 16.89
C ASN A 372 -2.58 22.21 16.09
N THR A 373 -2.01 22.40 14.90
CA THR A 373 -1.55 21.35 13.99
C THR A 373 -0.03 21.49 13.81
N PRO A 374 0.78 21.05 14.79
CA PRO A 374 2.23 21.34 14.82
C PRO A 374 3.03 20.62 13.72
N TYR A 375 2.44 19.60 13.09
CA TYR A 375 3.12 18.72 12.15
C TYR A 375 2.58 18.86 10.73
N PHE A 376 3.49 18.76 9.76
CA PHE A 376 3.15 18.76 8.34
C PHE A 376 3.86 17.62 7.62
N MET A 377 3.11 16.86 6.81
CA MET A 377 3.61 15.78 5.98
C MET A 377 3.25 16.07 4.51
N THR A 378 4.24 15.91 3.62
CA THR A 378 4.00 15.86 2.16
C THR A 378 5.00 14.97 1.42
N THR A 379 4.68 14.64 0.16
CA THR A 379 5.54 13.89 -0.76
C THR A 379 5.88 14.70 -2.01
N LYS A 380 4.91 15.44 -2.58
CA LYS A 380 4.97 15.95 -3.96
C LYS A 380 6.17 16.83 -4.31
N LEU A 381 6.77 17.51 -3.33
CA LEU A 381 7.95 18.37 -3.56
C LEU A 381 9.18 17.60 -4.03
N SER A 382 9.23 16.28 -3.81
CA SER A 382 10.30 15.42 -4.37
C SER A 382 10.23 15.31 -5.91
N TRP A 383 9.14 15.77 -6.54
CA TRP A 383 8.95 15.76 -7.99
C TRP A 383 9.41 17.07 -8.65
N ASN A 384 10.11 17.94 -7.93
CA ASN A 384 10.70 19.14 -8.51
C ASN A 384 11.57 18.78 -9.72
N GLN A 385 11.47 19.60 -10.77
CA GLN A 385 12.11 19.30 -12.06
C GLN A 385 13.61 19.60 -12.02
N PHE A 386 14.04 20.60 -11.24
CA PHE A 386 15.41 21.08 -11.23
C PHE A 386 16.04 20.96 -9.85
N ASN A 387 15.35 21.42 -8.80
CA ASN A 387 15.96 21.57 -7.47
C ASN A 387 15.38 20.60 -6.43
N GLN A 388 16.27 19.87 -5.77
CA GLN A 388 15.97 19.12 -4.57
C GLN A 388 15.97 20.07 -3.36
N ILE A 389 14.94 20.01 -2.52
CA ILE A 389 14.93 20.70 -1.22
C ILE A 389 16.02 20.06 -0.34
N PRO A 390 16.85 20.84 0.37
CA PRO A 390 18.04 20.33 1.06
C PRO A 390 17.74 19.50 2.32
N TYR A 391 16.48 19.36 2.71
CA TYR A 391 16.03 18.67 3.91
C TYR A 391 14.82 17.79 3.60
N ASP A 392 14.76 16.63 4.26
CA ASP A 392 13.55 15.80 4.35
C ASP A 392 12.88 15.97 5.73
N SER A 393 13.57 16.56 6.73
CA SER A 393 13.01 16.88 8.06
C SER A 393 13.51 18.24 8.56
N PHE A 394 12.61 19.21 8.72
CA PHE A 394 12.97 20.59 9.02
C PHE A 394 11.82 21.38 9.65
N PHE A 395 12.13 22.52 10.25
CA PHE A 395 11.10 23.48 10.65
C PHE A 395 10.73 24.38 9.47
N TRP A 396 9.47 24.34 9.07
CA TRP A 396 8.95 25.24 8.04
C TRP A 396 8.45 26.53 8.68
N GLN A 397 9.12 27.64 8.37
CA GLN A 397 8.79 28.96 8.89
C GLN A 397 7.99 29.78 7.88
N GLY A 398 6.82 30.26 8.32
CA GLY A 398 5.97 31.18 7.57
C GLY A 398 6.49 32.61 7.62
N ILE A 399 5.90 33.49 6.79
CA ILE A 399 6.30 34.90 6.71
C ILE A 399 6.14 35.68 8.02
N ASP A 400 5.29 35.20 8.93
CA ASP A 400 5.03 35.80 10.24
C ASP A 400 5.96 35.27 11.35
N GLY A 401 6.85 34.32 11.04
CA GLY A 401 7.72 33.65 12.00
C GLY A 401 7.08 32.46 12.73
N SER A 402 5.83 32.09 12.41
CA SER A 402 5.25 30.83 12.89
C SER A 402 5.96 29.64 12.23
N ARG A 403 6.12 28.54 12.98
CA ARG A 403 6.86 27.35 12.55
C ARG A 403 6.00 26.10 12.70
N ALA A 404 6.13 25.17 11.77
CA ALA A 404 5.61 23.81 11.85
C ALA A 404 6.74 22.82 11.58
N LEU A 405 6.74 21.67 12.25
CA LEU A 405 7.70 20.61 11.96
C LEU A 405 7.22 19.84 10.73
N THR A 406 8.05 19.85 9.69
CA THR A 406 7.73 19.27 8.39
C THR A 406 8.59 18.05 8.13
N HIS A 407 7.96 16.98 7.64
CA HIS A 407 8.64 15.78 7.17
C HIS A 407 8.18 15.42 5.76
N PHE A 408 9.14 15.11 4.88
CA PHE A 408 8.86 14.58 3.56
C PHE A 408 8.99 13.06 3.56
N ILE A 409 7.96 12.37 3.06
CA ILE A 409 8.04 10.92 2.86
C ILE A 409 9.11 10.62 1.80
N THR A 410 10.07 9.79 2.18
CA THR A 410 11.21 9.40 1.33
C THR A 410 11.02 8.08 0.61
N THR A 411 9.79 7.57 0.57
CA THR A 411 9.48 6.29 -0.03
C THR A 411 9.82 6.29 -1.53
N ILE A 412 10.72 5.40 -1.94
CA ILE A 412 11.08 5.26 -3.36
C ILE A 412 10.06 4.38 -4.10
N SER A 413 10.03 4.48 -5.43
CA SER A 413 9.28 3.55 -6.29
C SER A 413 10.24 2.67 -7.09
N ASP A 414 9.94 1.37 -7.15
CA ASP A 414 10.65 0.43 -8.03
C ASP A 414 10.23 0.67 -9.50
N GLY A 415 11.21 0.73 -10.40
CA GLY A 415 11.00 0.87 -11.85
C GLY A 415 10.69 2.28 -12.39
N TYR A 416 10.33 3.25 -11.55
CA TYR A 416 10.09 4.64 -11.97
C TYR A 416 10.76 5.63 -11.02
N SER A 417 11.76 6.37 -11.50
CA SER A 417 12.42 7.44 -10.74
C SER A 417 12.97 8.48 -11.72
N PRO A 418 12.18 9.48 -12.12
CA PRO A 418 12.60 10.47 -13.12
C PRO A 418 13.79 11.33 -12.64
N THR A 419 13.96 11.47 -11.33
CA THR A 419 15.11 12.12 -10.69
C THR A 419 15.67 11.21 -9.58
N PRO A 420 16.92 11.40 -9.13
CA PRO A 420 17.48 10.63 -8.00
C PRO A 420 16.76 10.87 -6.67
N TYR A 421 16.00 11.97 -6.58
CA TYR A 421 15.36 12.40 -5.35
C TYR A 421 13.85 12.22 -5.33
N TYR A 422 13.27 11.65 -6.38
CA TYR A 422 11.86 11.32 -6.52
C TYR A 422 11.38 10.37 -5.42
N THR A 423 10.17 10.60 -4.92
CA THR A 423 9.51 9.76 -3.91
C THR A 423 8.03 9.60 -4.23
N THR A 424 7.38 8.60 -3.64
CA THR A 424 5.97 8.26 -3.86
C THR A 424 5.23 8.15 -2.53
N TYR A 425 3.93 8.46 -2.53
CA TYR A 425 3.02 8.19 -1.41
C TYR A 425 2.22 6.89 -1.63
N ASN A 426 2.35 6.28 -2.82
CA ASN A 426 1.85 4.95 -3.15
C ASN A 426 2.97 3.92 -2.93
N GLY A 427 3.50 3.89 -1.71
CA GLY A 427 4.64 3.07 -1.34
C GLY A 427 4.31 1.58 -1.35
N LEU A 428 5.21 0.76 -1.89
CA LEU A 428 5.17 -0.68 -1.64
C LEU A 428 5.91 -0.98 -0.33
N LEU A 429 5.41 -1.96 0.42
CA LEU A 429 6.11 -2.45 1.60
C LEU A 429 6.90 -3.71 1.25
N ASP A 430 8.10 -3.50 0.73
CA ASP A 430 9.07 -4.53 0.40
C ASP A 430 10.49 -4.13 0.84
N PRO A 431 11.41 -5.10 1.05
CA PRO A 431 12.79 -4.84 1.45
C PRO A 431 13.52 -3.81 0.59
N TYR A 432 13.39 -3.91 -0.73
CA TYR A 432 14.02 -2.98 -1.67
C TYR A 432 13.56 -1.55 -1.41
N THR A 433 12.25 -1.36 -1.32
CA THR A 433 11.64 -0.06 -1.05
C THR A 433 12.07 0.46 0.32
N VAL A 434 11.99 -0.35 1.37
CA VAL A 434 12.36 0.06 2.73
C VAL A 434 13.81 0.52 2.80
N LYS A 435 14.74 -0.27 2.26
CA LYS A 435 16.16 0.08 2.29
C LYS A 435 16.46 1.29 1.42
N GLY A 436 15.95 1.32 0.19
CA GLY A 436 16.17 2.44 -0.71
C GLY A 436 15.58 3.75 -0.18
N SER A 437 14.46 3.70 0.53
CA SER A 437 13.85 4.87 1.19
C SER A 437 14.72 5.41 2.32
N TRP A 438 15.37 4.52 3.08
CA TRP A 438 16.35 4.92 4.08
C TRP A 438 17.61 5.49 3.42
N GLU A 439 18.15 4.86 2.38
CA GLU A 439 19.32 5.35 1.65
C GLU A 439 19.07 6.73 1.03
N ARG A 440 17.86 6.98 0.52
CA ARG A 440 17.40 8.27 -0.02
C ARG A 440 17.30 9.38 1.04
N TYR A 441 16.95 9.06 2.29
CA TYR A 441 16.75 10.06 3.35
C TYR A 441 18.00 10.91 3.61
N LEU A 442 17.88 12.25 3.62
CA LEU A 442 19.03 13.15 3.74
C LEU A 442 19.51 13.33 5.19
N ASP A 443 18.58 13.54 6.12
CA ASP A 443 18.86 14.01 7.49
C ASP A 443 19.24 12.90 8.48
N LYS A 444 20.07 11.94 8.03
CA LYS A 444 20.54 10.80 8.83
C LYS A 444 21.39 11.20 10.05
N ASP A 445 21.94 12.41 10.03
CA ASP A 445 22.69 13.00 11.13
C ASP A 445 21.79 13.43 12.31
N VAL A 446 20.50 13.67 12.03
CA VAL A 446 19.50 14.10 13.02
C VAL A 446 18.62 12.95 13.47
N ASN A 447 18.26 12.08 12.53
CA ASN A 447 17.21 11.10 12.74
C ASN A 447 17.58 9.76 12.10
N ASP A 448 17.34 8.69 12.84
CA ASP A 448 17.62 7.31 12.48
C ASP A 448 16.37 6.53 12.02
N SER A 449 15.26 7.25 11.79
CA SER A 449 13.95 6.68 11.54
C SER A 449 13.27 7.34 10.34
N ILE A 450 12.62 6.60 9.45
CA ILE A 450 11.83 7.16 8.35
C ILE A 450 10.36 6.76 8.46
N LEU A 451 9.46 7.57 7.91
CA LEU A 451 8.05 7.24 7.78
C LEU A 451 7.77 6.70 6.36
N ILE A 452 7.12 5.53 6.27
CA ILE A 452 6.63 4.97 5.01
C ILE A 452 5.11 4.81 5.11
N ALA A 453 4.41 5.57 4.28
CA ALA A 453 3.00 5.32 3.99
C ALA A 453 2.90 4.30 2.85
N TYR A 454 2.36 3.12 3.13
CA TYR A 454 2.30 2.02 2.15
C TYR A 454 0.87 1.69 1.74
N GLY A 455 0.70 1.30 0.49
CA GLY A 455 -0.59 0.98 -0.12
C GLY A 455 -0.77 1.66 -1.48
N TYR A 456 -1.75 1.18 -2.23
CA TYR A 456 -2.15 1.80 -3.48
C TYR A 456 -3.11 2.98 -3.22
N GLY A 457 -2.94 4.04 -4.00
CA GLY A 457 -3.73 5.26 -3.91
C GLY A 457 -4.09 5.82 -5.28
N ASP A 458 -4.21 7.15 -5.37
CA ASP A 458 -4.79 7.94 -6.48
C ASP A 458 -6.28 7.65 -6.71
N GLY A 459 -6.69 6.39 -6.73
CA GLY A 459 -8.07 5.94 -6.88
C GLY A 459 -8.48 4.84 -5.90
N GLY A 460 -7.80 4.73 -4.77
CA GLY A 460 -8.06 3.73 -3.73
C GLY A 460 -7.21 2.47 -3.84
N GLY A 461 -7.69 1.40 -3.21
CA GLY A 461 -7.05 0.09 -3.11
C GLY A 461 -6.46 -0.13 -1.72
N GLY A 462 -5.47 0.66 -1.34
CA GLY A 462 -4.79 0.58 -0.04
C GLY A 462 -3.76 -0.55 0.05
N PRO A 463 -3.39 -0.95 1.28
CA PRO A 463 -2.45 -2.04 1.54
C PRO A 463 -2.91 -3.38 0.98
N THR A 464 -1.98 -4.23 0.52
CA THR A 464 -2.29 -5.59 0.06
C THR A 464 -1.83 -6.67 1.03
N ARG A 465 -2.33 -7.90 0.85
CA ARG A 465 -1.88 -9.08 1.61
C ARG A 465 -0.36 -9.31 1.48
N ASP A 466 0.20 -9.11 0.29
CA ASP A 466 1.65 -9.27 0.03
C ASP A 466 2.50 -8.29 0.85
N MET A 467 2.03 -7.04 1.00
CA MET A 467 2.67 -6.04 1.86
C MET A 467 2.65 -6.45 3.33
N LEU A 468 1.55 -7.03 3.81
CA LEU A 468 1.40 -7.45 5.20
C LEU A 468 2.19 -8.73 5.53
N GLU A 469 2.28 -9.67 4.60
CA GLU A 469 3.21 -10.81 4.73
C GLU A 469 4.67 -10.33 4.81
N THR A 470 5.01 -9.30 4.05
CA THR A 470 6.34 -8.69 4.10
C THR A 470 6.58 -7.96 5.41
N LEU A 471 5.61 -7.18 5.90
CA LEU A 471 5.64 -6.53 7.21
C LEU A 471 5.96 -7.54 8.33
N LYS A 472 5.23 -8.65 8.38
CA LYS A 472 5.39 -9.69 9.41
C LYS A 472 6.83 -10.24 9.49
N ARG A 473 7.51 -10.35 8.35
CA ARG A 473 8.88 -10.87 8.25
C ARG A 473 9.92 -9.79 8.52
N MET A 474 9.74 -8.61 7.95
CA MET A 474 10.63 -7.47 8.15
C MET A 474 10.66 -6.98 9.61
N LYS A 475 9.55 -7.13 10.36
CA LYS A 475 9.50 -6.84 11.81
C LYS A 475 10.49 -7.67 12.63
N LYS A 476 10.85 -8.88 12.17
CA LYS A 476 11.85 -9.73 12.84
C LYS A 476 13.27 -9.16 12.73
N GLY A 477 13.51 -8.26 11.78
CA GLY A 477 14.82 -7.70 11.47
C GLY A 477 15.65 -8.61 10.55
N LEU A 478 16.43 -7.99 9.67
CA LEU A 478 17.30 -8.68 8.72
C LEU A 478 18.68 -7.98 8.64
N PRO A 479 19.78 -8.71 8.40
CA PRO A 479 21.11 -8.10 8.30
C PRO A 479 21.19 -7.05 7.19
N SER A 480 21.81 -5.90 7.48
CA SER A 480 21.93 -4.74 6.57
C SER A 480 20.61 -4.11 6.11
N MET A 481 19.50 -4.41 6.79
CA MET A 481 18.17 -3.83 6.50
C MET A 481 17.72 -2.91 7.64
N PRO A 482 16.98 -1.82 7.33
CA PRO A 482 16.25 -1.08 8.36
C PRO A 482 15.24 -1.99 9.08
N GLN A 483 15.08 -1.78 10.39
CA GLN A 483 14.06 -2.46 11.17
C GLN A 483 12.68 -1.85 10.89
N VAL A 484 11.78 -2.65 10.35
CA VAL A 484 10.39 -2.22 10.10
C VAL A 484 9.59 -2.28 11.40
N ILE A 485 8.93 -1.18 11.72
CA ILE A 485 8.12 -1.02 12.93
C ILE A 485 6.75 -0.49 12.51
N GLU A 486 5.71 -1.21 12.90
CA GLU A 486 4.34 -0.71 12.80
C GLU A 486 4.17 0.42 13.82
N SER A 487 3.68 1.57 13.37
CA SER A 487 3.51 2.75 14.22
C SER A 487 2.39 3.64 13.66
N THR A 488 1.93 4.59 14.46
CA THR A 488 1.11 5.68 13.91
C THR A 488 2.01 6.79 13.34
N ALA A 489 1.46 7.63 12.46
CA ALA A 489 2.17 8.80 11.98
C ALA A 489 2.46 9.80 13.12
N ILE A 490 1.58 9.89 14.11
CA ILE A 490 1.77 10.81 15.24
C ILE A 490 2.96 10.41 16.10
N ASP A 491 3.11 9.11 16.42
CA ASP A 491 4.27 8.61 17.17
C ASP A 491 5.58 8.94 16.46
N PHE A 492 5.61 8.82 15.12
CA PHE A 492 6.78 9.21 14.32
C PHE A 492 7.11 10.70 14.47
N PHE A 493 6.10 11.57 14.37
CA PHE A 493 6.30 13.02 14.48
C PHE A 493 6.68 13.46 15.89
N GLU A 494 6.16 12.80 16.93
CA GLU A 494 6.56 13.04 18.31
C GLU A 494 8.03 12.65 18.53
N GLU A 495 8.44 11.45 18.09
CA GLU A 495 9.85 11.03 18.13
C GLU A 495 10.77 11.97 17.34
N LEU A 496 10.34 12.41 16.16
CA LEU A 496 11.10 13.36 15.33
C LEU A 496 11.20 14.73 16.01
N SER A 497 10.13 15.21 16.63
CA SER A 497 10.09 16.50 17.33
C SER A 497 11.09 16.56 18.49
N GLU A 498 11.21 15.48 19.26
CA GLU A 498 12.22 15.38 20.31
C GLU A 498 13.65 15.51 19.76
N LYS A 499 13.95 14.80 18.66
CA LYS A 499 15.27 14.86 18.00
C LYS A 499 15.56 16.26 17.43
N MET A 500 14.58 16.84 16.75
CA MET A 500 14.67 18.16 16.12
C MET A 500 14.83 19.32 17.12
N THR A 501 14.54 19.10 18.41
CA THR A 501 14.77 20.12 19.45
C THR A 501 16.21 20.62 19.49
N LYS A 502 17.19 19.76 19.14
CA LYS A 502 18.62 20.12 19.07
C LYS A 502 19.07 20.67 17.72
N HIS A 503 18.20 20.66 16.72
CA HIS A 503 18.49 20.98 15.32
C HIS A 503 17.59 22.12 14.80
N GLN A 504 17.50 23.19 15.60
CA GLN A 504 16.65 24.35 15.28
C GLN A 504 17.12 25.11 14.03
N GLU A 505 18.38 24.92 13.63
CA GLU A 505 19.00 25.48 12.43
C GLU A 505 18.49 24.88 11.11
N LYS A 506 17.90 23.67 11.14
CA LYS A 506 17.29 23.06 9.95
C LYS A 506 15.92 23.68 9.70
N GLU A 507 15.93 24.73 8.91
CA GLU A 507 14.77 25.58 8.65
C GLU A 507 14.61 25.93 7.17
N TRP A 508 13.34 26.03 6.75
CA TRP A 508 12.96 26.59 5.46
C TRP A 508 12.04 27.80 5.66
N LEU A 509 12.46 28.97 5.18
CA LEU A 509 11.68 30.20 5.26
C LEU A 509 10.91 30.44 3.96
N GLY A 510 9.59 30.63 4.09
CA GLY A 510 8.75 31.07 2.98
C GLY A 510 7.98 29.95 2.32
N GLU A 511 7.75 30.08 1.01
CA GLU A 511 6.94 29.15 0.23
C GLU A 511 7.69 27.84 -0.02
N LEU A 512 6.99 26.71 0.05
CA LEU A 512 7.49 25.45 -0.51
C LEU A 512 7.02 25.37 -1.95
N TYR A 513 7.78 26.03 -2.83
CA TYR A 513 7.46 26.15 -4.24
C TYR A 513 7.64 24.81 -4.96
N PHE A 514 6.62 24.41 -5.72
CA PHE A 514 6.63 23.19 -6.53
C PHE A 514 6.95 23.53 -7.99
N GLU A 515 8.05 22.98 -8.52
CA GLU A 515 8.58 23.35 -9.84
C GLU A 515 7.88 22.67 -11.02
N TYR A 516 6.93 21.79 -10.74
CA TYR A 516 6.20 20.99 -11.73
C TYR A 516 4.70 21.31 -11.68
N HIS A 517 3.96 20.98 -12.74
CA HIS A 517 2.51 21.26 -12.86
C HIS A 517 2.06 22.74 -12.70
N THR A 518 2.98 23.70 -12.75
CA THR A 518 2.72 25.11 -12.42
C THR A 518 1.80 25.83 -13.41
N ARG A 519 2.13 25.84 -14.71
CA ARG A 519 1.40 26.68 -15.69
C ARG A 519 0.04 26.12 -16.09
N ASN A 520 -0.07 24.79 -16.22
CA ASN A 520 -1.26 24.16 -16.80
C ASN A 520 -2.38 23.94 -15.78
N VAL A 521 -2.08 23.84 -14.48
CA VAL A 521 -3.12 23.65 -13.46
C VAL A 521 -3.83 24.96 -13.13
N TYR A 522 -3.08 26.05 -12.93
CA TYR A 522 -3.66 27.30 -12.42
C TYR A 522 -4.31 28.20 -13.49
N LEU A 523 -3.94 28.05 -14.78
CA LEU A 523 -4.48 28.88 -15.86
C LEU A 523 -5.59 28.20 -16.69
N HIS A 524 -5.64 26.87 -16.75
CA HIS A 524 -6.48 26.17 -17.74
C HIS A 524 -7.98 26.08 -17.37
N ARG A 525 -8.33 26.40 -16.11
CA ARG A 525 -9.70 26.42 -15.59
C ARG A 525 -10.14 27.80 -15.07
N GLU A 526 -9.67 28.87 -15.71
CA GLU A 526 -9.94 30.26 -15.33
C GLU A 526 -11.44 30.56 -15.10
N LYS A 527 -12.34 29.98 -15.92
CA LYS A 527 -13.80 30.12 -15.74
C LYS A 527 -14.35 29.47 -14.47
N GLN A 528 -13.81 28.33 -14.03
CA GLN A 528 -14.24 27.68 -12.77
C GLN A 528 -13.68 28.43 -11.56
N ALA A 529 -12.45 28.93 -11.64
CA ALA A 529 -11.87 29.77 -10.60
C ALA A 529 -12.65 31.10 -10.42
N GLN A 530 -13.13 31.68 -11.53
CA GLN A 530 -13.95 32.91 -11.51
C GLN A 530 -15.42 32.67 -11.07
N GLN A 531 -15.98 31.48 -11.29
CA GLN A 531 -17.34 31.14 -10.86
C GLN A 531 -17.50 31.05 -9.33
N SER A 532 -16.40 30.85 -8.60
CA SER A 532 -16.38 30.81 -7.13
C SER A 532 -16.40 32.20 -6.46
N ILE A 533 -16.44 33.29 -7.24
CA ILE A 533 -16.33 34.69 -6.76
C ILE A 533 -17.70 35.38 -6.67
N TRP A 534 -18.82 34.67 -6.87
CA TRP A 534 -20.18 35.26 -6.79
C TRP A 534 -21.13 34.50 -5.88
#